data_AF-A0A9R0W4W0-F1
#
_entry.id   AF-A0A9R0W4W0-F1
#
_cell.length_a   1.000
_cell.length_b   1.000
_cell.length_c   1.000
_cell.angle_alpha   90.00
_cell.angle_beta   90.00
_cell.angle_gamma   90.00
#
_symmetry.space_group_name_H-M   'P 1'
#
loop_
_entity.id
_entity.type
_entity.pdbx_description
1 polymer ?
#
loop_
_entity_poly.entity_id
_entity_poly.type
_entity_poly.pdbx_seq_one_letter_code
_entity_poly.pdbx_strand_id
1 'polypeptide(L)'
;MAMELSSLPLVLLLCLLAGSSTTALPALPGMDRVRQQVDRANRRGPSIGLVMSYVAEDTALQASGYFRPWRVQPFVDLYGRRFHIGSIRGVNVIYALTGQRRLNAAVTVQTLLDVFTVSGIVHYGTAGSSNDSMSFGDVSVPKLVAYTGAWTWKKFKSLKESSTELNFGQFNIPDGGENLLGSLKYRNEELYSVGKPMEEVFWLPVDSAWFKIAEGLKTMQNTGSSFSENLRCQQ
;
A
#
# COMPACT_ATOMS: atom_id res chain seq x y z
N MET A 1 13.22 6.65 -72.58
CA MET A 1 14.44 6.57 -71.75
C MET A 1 14.03 7.11 -70.38
N ALA A 2 13.28 6.32 -69.62
CA ALA A 2 13.80 5.42 -68.58
C ALA A 2 14.58 6.18 -67.51
N MET A 3 13.97 6.37 -66.34
CA MET A 3 14.63 6.26 -65.04
C MET A 3 13.59 6.00 -63.95
N GLU A 4 13.50 4.71 -63.63
CA GLU A 4 13.05 4.04 -62.41
C GLU A 4 12.97 4.93 -61.14
N LEU A 5 11.77 5.01 -60.56
CA LEU A 5 11.51 5.62 -59.25
C LEU A 5 10.78 4.62 -58.33
N SER A 6 11.13 3.34 -58.44
CA SER A 6 10.43 2.21 -57.79
C SER A 6 11.19 1.60 -56.61
N SER A 7 12.51 1.82 -56.49
CA SER A 7 13.36 1.05 -55.58
C SER A 7 13.60 1.67 -54.19
N LEU A 8 13.36 2.98 -54.00
CA LEU A 8 13.58 3.65 -52.71
C LEU A 8 12.73 3.11 -51.53
N PRO A 9 11.41 2.87 -51.68
CA PRO A 9 10.62 2.38 -50.54
C PRO A 9 10.96 0.93 -50.18
N LEU A 10 11.42 0.13 -51.15
CA LEU A 10 11.77 -1.27 -50.91
C LEU A 10 13.12 -1.40 -50.17
N VAL A 11 14.10 -0.55 -50.49
CA VAL A 11 15.39 -0.52 -49.79
C VAL A 11 15.21 -0.05 -48.33
N LEU A 12 14.37 0.95 -48.08
CA LEU A 12 14.06 1.39 -46.71
C LEU A 12 13.37 0.28 -45.89
N LEU A 13 12.44 -0.45 -46.52
CA LEU A 13 11.74 -1.58 -45.89
C LEU A 13 12.68 -2.75 -45.59
N LEU A 14 13.61 -3.06 -46.50
CA LEU A 14 14.65 -4.08 -46.29
C LEU A 14 15.66 -3.68 -45.20
N CYS A 15 16.02 -2.39 -45.09
CA CYS A 15 16.86 -1.90 -44.00
C CYS A 15 16.16 -1.98 -42.64
N LEU A 16 14.85 -1.73 -42.58
CA LEU A 16 14.04 -1.88 -41.36
C LEU A 16 13.91 -3.35 -40.92
N LEU A 17 13.82 -4.29 -41.88
CA LEU A 17 13.71 -5.72 -41.61
C LEU A 17 15.07 -6.40 -41.29
N ALA A 18 16.17 -5.87 -41.82
CA ALA A 18 17.52 -6.36 -41.53
C ALA A 18 18.06 -5.91 -40.16
N GLY A 19 17.46 -4.87 -39.55
CA GLY A 19 17.82 -4.37 -38.22
C GLY A 19 17.20 -5.12 -37.05
N SER A 20 16.18 -5.95 -37.27
CA SER A 20 15.56 -6.77 -36.23
C SER A 20 16.22 -8.15 -36.12
N SER A 21 17.52 -8.15 -35.87
CA SER A 21 18.10 -9.27 -35.12
C SER A 21 17.57 -9.13 -33.69
N THR A 22 16.56 -9.92 -33.34
CA THR A 22 16.14 -10.15 -31.94
C THR A 22 17.27 -10.86 -31.22
N THR A 23 18.37 -10.16 -30.95
CA THR A 23 19.25 -10.53 -29.86
C THR A 23 18.41 -10.31 -28.61
N ALA A 24 17.82 -11.41 -28.11
CA ALA A 24 17.29 -11.42 -26.77
C ALA A 24 18.37 -10.82 -25.88
N LEU A 25 18.08 -9.67 -25.26
CA LEU A 25 18.97 -9.08 -24.27
C LEU A 25 19.35 -10.21 -23.30
N PRO A 26 20.64 -10.51 -23.10
CA PRO A 26 21.01 -11.51 -22.12
C PRO A 26 20.39 -11.09 -20.81
N ALA A 27 19.53 -11.96 -20.26
CA ALA A 27 18.90 -11.72 -18.97
C ALA A 27 20.01 -11.37 -17.98
N LEU A 28 19.92 -10.18 -17.37
CA LEU A 28 20.91 -9.74 -16.39
C LEU A 28 21.03 -10.83 -15.32
N PRO A 29 22.22 -11.39 -15.05
CA PRO A 29 22.40 -12.54 -14.14
C PRO A 29 21.77 -12.34 -12.76
N GLY A 30 21.63 -11.08 -12.31
CA GLY A 30 20.94 -10.72 -11.08
C GLY A 30 19.43 -10.94 -11.12
N MET A 31 18.76 -10.68 -12.24
CA MET A 31 17.31 -10.88 -12.39
C MET A 31 16.94 -12.36 -12.38
N ASP A 32 17.77 -13.23 -12.98
CA ASP A 32 17.53 -14.68 -12.95
C ASP A 32 17.62 -15.24 -11.52
N ARG A 33 18.58 -14.76 -10.73
CA ARG A 33 18.71 -15.15 -9.32
C ARG A 33 17.50 -14.72 -8.50
N VAL A 34 17.07 -13.47 -8.67
CA VAL A 34 15.90 -12.92 -7.98
C VAL A 34 14.63 -13.67 -8.38
N ARG A 35 14.47 -13.98 -9.67
CA ARG A 35 13.34 -14.76 -10.17
C ARG A 35 13.33 -16.18 -9.57
N GLN A 36 14.47 -16.85 -9.54
CA GLN A 36 14.59 -18.17 -8.88
C GLN A 36 14.26 -18.10 -7.39
N GLN A 37 14.66 -17.03 -6.72
CA GLN A 37 14.33 -16.77 -5.31
C GLN A 37 12.82 -16.61 -5.11
N VAL A 38 12.16 -15.85 -5.97
CA VAL A 38 10.69 -15.69 -5.96
C VAL A 38 9.99 -17.02 -6.24
N ASP A 39 10.43 -17.75 -7.27
CA ASP A 39 9.85 -19.05 -7.65
C ASP A 39 9.96 -20.06 -6.49
N ARG A 40 11.10 -20.08 -5.77
CA ARG A 40 11.27 -20.92 -4.58
C ARG A 40 10.31 -20.54 -3.46
N ALA A 41 10.04 -19.24 -3.27
CA ALA A 41 9.07 -18.77 -2.31
C ALA A 41 7.65 -19.26 -2.65
N ASN A 42 7.25 -19.05 -3.91
CA ASN A 42 5.90 -19.37 -4.39
C ASN A 42 5.63 -20.89 -4.45
N ARG A 43 6.66 -21.72 -4.67
CA ARG A 43 6.54 -23.20 -4.67
C ARG A 43 6.10 -23.80 -3.34
N ARG A 44 6.22 -23.08 -2.22
CA ARG A 44 5.72 -23.54 -0.90
C ARG A 44 4.23 -23.25 -0.69
N GLY A 45 3.56 -22.69 -1.69
CA GLY A 45 2.16 -22.36 -1.66
C GLY A 45 1.90 -20.92 -1.20
N PRO A 46 0.61 -20.54 -1.11
CA PRO A 46 0.22 -19.18 -0.79
C PRO A 46 0.74 -18.71 0.57
N SER A 47 1.16 -17.45 0.63
CA SER A 47 1.63 -16.78 1.84
C SER A 47 0.66 -15.68 2.28
N ILE A 48 0.66 -15.35 3.57
CA ILE A 48 0.04 -14.11 4.05
C ILE A 48 1.07 -12.99 3.88
N GLY A 49 0.67 -11.92 3.19
CA GLY A 49 1.47 -10.71 3.11
C GLY A 49 1.29 -9.90 4.39
N LEU A 50 2.35 -9.66 5.14
CA LEU A 50 2.31 -8.85 6.36
C LEU A 50 3.06 -7.54 6.12
N VAL A 51 2.38 -6.41 6.27
CA VAL A 51 2.97 -5.10 6.01
C VAL A 51 2.92 -4.23 7.26
N MET A 52 4.00 -3.48 7.48
CA MET A 52 4.13 -2.56 8.60
C MET A 52 4.92 -1.33 8.14
N SER A 53 4.72 -0.19 8.80
CA SER A 53 5.25 1.10 8.34
C SER A 53 6.56 1.48 9.01
N TYR A 54 6.76 1.09 10.27
CA TYR A 54 7.84 1.56 11.13
C TYR A 54 8.77 0.43 11.57
N VAL A 55 10.04 0.78 11.77
CA VAL A 55 11.07 -0.15 12.27
C VAL A 55 10.74 -0.69 13.67
N ALA A 56 10.05 0.09 14.50
CA ALA A 56 9.61 -0.36 15.83
C ALA A 56 8.65 -1.56 15.75
N GLU A 57 7.79 -1.60 14.73
CA GLU A 57 6.85 -2.70 14.49
C GLU A 57 7.63 -3.96 14.08
N ASP A 58 8.58 -3.85 13.14
CA ASP A 58 9.46 -4.96 12.76
C ASP A 58 10.27 -5.47 13.95
N THR A 59 10.83 -4.56 14.75
CA THR A 59 11.58 -4.91 15.96
C THR A 59 10.72 -5.69 16.95
N ALA A 60 9.45 -5.28 17.16
CA ALA A 60 8.52 -6.00 18.02
C ALA A 60 8.20 -7.40 17.48
N LEU A 61 8.00 -7.54 16.16
CA LEU A 61 7.80 -8.84 15.54
C LEU A 61 9.03 -9.76 15.72
N GLN A 62 10.25 -9.24 15.49
CA GLN A 62 11.46 -10.02 15.71
C GLN A 62 11.60 -10.44 17.17
N ALA A 63 11.43 -9.50 18.10
CA ALA A 63 11.56 -9.73 19.53
C ALA A 63 10.54 -10.76 20.06
N SER A 64 9.35 -10.83 19.45
CA SER A 64 8.33 -11.81 19.81
C SER A 64 8.75 -13.26 19.55
N GLY A 65 9.70 -13.50 18.64
CA GLY A 65 10.09 -14.83 18.19
C GLY A 65 9.00 -15.60 17.42
N TYR A 66 7.88 -14.95 17.07
CA TYR A 66 6.79 -15.58 16.33
C TYR A 66 7.13 -15.83 14.87
N PHE A 67 7.82 -14.88 14.23
CA PHE A 67 8.29 -15.03 12.87
C PHE A 67 9.53 -15.91 12.83
N ARG A 68 9.45 -17.01 12.10
CA ARG A 68 10.54 -17.95 11.86
C ARG A 68 11.04 -17.81 10.43
N PRO A 69 12.19 -17.16 10.18
CA PRO A 69 12.74 -17.04 8.84
C PRO A 69 13.09 -18.43 8.28
N TRP A 70 12.92 -18.61 6.97
CA TRP A 70 13.36 -19.85 6.33
C TRP A 70 14.87 -19.93 6.23
N ARG A 71 15.44 -21.09 6.57
CA ARG A 71 16.90 -21.29 6.67
C ARG A 71 17.66 -21.01 5.37
N VAL A 72 17.10 -21.41 4.22
CA VAL A 72 17.79 -21.33 2.92
C VAL A 72 17.63 -19.97 2.27
N GLN A 73 16.46 -19.33 2.46
CA GLN A 73 16.11 -18.07 1.83
C GLN A 73 15.23 -17.27 2.79
N PRO A 74 15.85 -16.54 3.73
CA PRO A 74 15.12 -15.78 4.75
C PRO A 74 14.56 -14.45 4.22
N PHE A 75 15.01 -13.98 3.06
CA PHE A 75 14.50 -12.79 2.41
C PHE A 75 14.82 -12.76 0.90
N VAL A 76 14.19 -11.82 0.20
CA VAL A 76 14.56 -11.37 -1.14
C VAL A 76 14.41 -9.85 -1.21
N ASP A 77 15.34 -9.18 -1.87
CA ASP A 77 15.31 -7.73 -2.05
C ASP A 77 14.76 -7.41 -3.45
N LEU A 78 13.70 -6.61 -3.53
CA LEU A 78 13.02 -6.21 -4.77
C LEU A 78 12.71 -4.71 -4.72
N TYR A 79 13.05 -3.97 -5.78
CA TYR A 79 12.75 -2.54 -5.90
C TYR A 79 13.14 -1.70 -4.66
N GLY A 80 14.31 -2.00 -4.07
CA GLY A 80 14.84 -1.33 -2.88
C GLY A 80 14.14 -1.71 -1.57
N ARG A 81 13.35 -2.78 -1.54
CA ARG A 81 12.61 -3.27 -0.37
C ARG A 81 12.99 -4.70 -0.05
N ARG A 82 13.10 -5.01 1.24
CA ARG A 82 13.34 -6.36 1.71
C ARG A 82 12.03 -7.05 2.03
N PHE A 83 11.78 -8.17 1.36
CA PHE A 83 10.68 -9.08 1.64
C PHE A 83 11.23 -10.25 2.45
N HIS A 84 10.93 -10.28 3.74
CA HIS A 84 11.33 -11.33 4.66
C HIS A 84 10.43 -12.55 4.46
N ILE A 85 11.02 -13.72 4.30
CA ILE A 85 10.32 -14.97 3.95
C ILE A 85 10.46 -15.96 5.09
N GLY A 86 9.32 -16.42 5.61
CA GLY A 86 9.31 -17.27 6.78
C GLY A 86 7.94 -17.86 7.07
N SER A 87 7.72 -18.17 8.34
CA SER A 87 6.41 -18.61 8.82
C SER A 87 6.10 -18.09 10.21
N ILE A 88 4.80 -17.94 10.50
CA ILE A 88 4.29 -17.70 11.85
C ILE A 88 3.37 -18.87 12.18
N ARG A 89 3.69 -19.61 13.25
CA ARG A 89 2.94 -20.83 13.67
C ARG A 89 2.68 -21.83 12.51
N GLY A 90 3.66 -21.96 11.60
CA GLY A 90 3.57 -22.87 10.46
C GLY A 90 2.86 -22.31 9.22
N VAL A 91 2.22 -21.15 9.31
CA VAL A 91 1.63 -20.45 8.16
C VAL A 91 2.72 -19.67 7.43
N ASN A 92 2.81 -19.81 6.11
CA ASN A 92 3.77 -19.05 5.29
C ASN A 92 3.46 -17.56 5.37
N VAL A 93 4.48 -16.75 5.70
CA VAL A 93 4.37 -15.30 5.81
C VAL A 93 5.50 -14.67 5.04
N ILE A 94 5.15 -13.68 4.22
CA ILE A 94 6.11 -12.76 3.61
C ILE A 94 5.81 -11.39 4.17
N TYR A 95 6.77 -10.78 4.86
CA TYR A 95 6.57 -9.45 5.42
C TYR A 95 7.56 -8.43 4.89
N ALA A 96 7.12 -7.17 4.82
CA ALA A 96 7.96 -6.05 4.39
C ALA A 96 7.59 -4.77 5.11
N LEU A 97 8.60 -3.91 5.32
CA LEU A 97 8.40 -2.53 5.69
C LEU A 97 7.93 -1.74 4.47
N THR A 98 6.75 -1.13 4.57
CA THR A 98 6.20 -0.28 3.50
C THR A 98 6.91 1.07 3.46
N GLY A 99 7.32 1.57 4.62
CA GLY A 99 7.69 2.96 4.84
C GLY A 99 6.46 3.86 5.00
N GLN A 100 6.69 5.14 5.27
CA GLN A 100 5.62 6.09 5.51
C GLN A 100 4.95 6.55 4.21
N ARG A 101 3.66 6.92 4.33
CA ARG A 101 2.80 7.50 3.28
C ARG A 101 2.27 6.47 2.26
N ARG A 102 1.14 6.84 1.64
CA ARG A 102 0.34 5.95 0.78
C ARG A 102 1.10 5.41 -0.44
N LEU A 103 1.91 6.23 -1.11
CA LEU A 103 2.65 5.79 -2.31
C LEU A 103 3.60 4.63 -1.98
N ASN A 104 4.29 4.73 -0.85
CA ASN A 104 5.21 3.72 -0.36
C ASN A 104 4.49 2.41 0.00
N ALA A 105 3.33 2.51 0.67
CA ALA A 105 2.46 1.37 0.93
C ALA A 105 1.94 0.74 -0.37
N ALA A 106 1.45 1.54 -1.32
CA ALA A 106 0.92 1.09 -2.59
C ALA A 106 1.97 0.31 -3.40
N VAL A 107 3.17 0.86 -3.58
CA VAL A 107 4.25 0.18 -4.32
C VAL A 107 4.65 -1.14 -3.65
N THR A 108 4.71 -1.17 -2.32
CA THR A 108 5.09 -2.37 -1.56
C THR A 108 4.02 -3.47 -1.66
N VAL A 109 2.75 -3.11 -1.47
CA VAL A 109 1.63 -4.05 -1.56
C VAL A 109 1.43 -4.54 -3.00
N GLN A 110 1.53 -3.66 -3.99
CA GLN A 110 1.47 -4.05 -5.40
C GLN A 110 2.60 -5.03 -5.74
N THR A 111 3.83 -4.77 -5.27
CA THR A 111 4.96 -5.70 -5.44
C THR A 111 4.68 -7.05 -4.78
N LEU A 112 4.09 -7.07 -3.58
CA LEU A 112 3.70 -8.33 -2.91
C LEU A 112 2.74 -9.15 -3.76
N LEU A 113 1.70 -8.50 -4.29
CA LEU A 113 0.63 -9.15 -5.05
C LEU A 113 1.09 -9.62 -6.43
N ASP A 114 1.95 -8.86 -7.10
CA ASP A 114 2.41 -9.19 -8.46
C ASP A 114 3.52 -10.24 -8.48
N VAL A 115 4.35 -10.29 -7.45
CA VAL A 115 5.56 -11.12 -7.43
C VAL A 115 5.34 -12.43 -6.67
N PHE A 116 4.57 -12.41 -5.58
CA PHE A 116 4.40 -13.58 -4.73
C PHE A 116 2.99 -14.16 -4.80
N THR A 117 2.88 -15.47 -4.56
CA THR A 117 1.58 -16.12 -4.36
C THR A 117 1.06 -15.72 -2.97
N VAL A 118 0.21 -14.70 -2.91
CA VAL A 118 -0.33 -14.13 -1.67
C VAL A 118 -1.83 -14.42 -1.53
N SER A 119 -2.26 -14.90 -0.36
CA SER A 119 -3.69 -15.14 -0.05
C SER A 119 -4.43 -13.90 0.44
N GLY A 120 -3.70 -12.92 0.96
CA GLY A 120 -4.26 -11.68 1.49
C GLY A 120 -3.19 -10.86 2.20
N ILE A 121 -3.53 -9.61 2.50
CA ILE A 121 -2.65 -8.63 3.12
C ILE A 121 -3.16 -8.29 4.51
N VAL A 122 -2.27 -8.39 5.50
CA VAL A 122 -2.49 -7.89 6.85
C VAL A 122 -1.58 -6.70 7.07
N HIS A 123 -2.17 -5.55 7.36
CA HIS A 123 -1.44 -4.42 7.92
C HIS A 123 -1.64 -4.39 9.43
N TYR A 124 -0.55 -4.30 10.19
CA TYR A 124 -0.61 -3.96 11.60
C TYR A 124 0.37 -2.84 11.90
N GLY A 125 0.03 -2.02 12.88
CA GLY A 125 0.87 -0.91 13.29
C GLY A 125 0.22 -0.06 14.36
N THR A 126 0.85 1.06 14.67
CA THR A 126 0.34 2.02 15.65
C THR A 126 -0.50 3.11 14.98
N ALA A 127 -1.58 3.53 15.64
CA ALA A 127 -2.42 4.64 15.20
C ALA A 127 -2.75 5.57 16.37
N GLY A 128 -2.99 6.85 16.05
CA GLY A 128 -3.63 7.78 16.98
C GLY A 128 -5.15 7.62 16.93
N SER A 129 -5.81 7.90 18.05
CA SER A 129 -7.28 7.90 18.13
C SER A 129 -7.81 9.33 18.19
N SER A 130 -8.92 9.58 17.50
CA SER A 130 -9.77 10.77 17.68
C SER A 130 -11.05 10.45 18.49
N ASN A 131 -11.14 9.23 19.04
CA ASN A 131 -12.21 8.81 19.92
C ASN A 131 -11.73 8.92 21.37
N ASP A 132 -12.33 9.84 22.12
CA ASP A 132 -11.99 10.13 23.53
C ASP A 132 -12.22 8.94 24.48
N SER A 133 -12.93 7.90 24.02
CA SER A 133 -13.17 6.68 24.79
C SER A 133 -12.05 5.64 24.64
N MET A 134 -11.11 5.83 23.72
CA MET A 134 -9.97 4.92 23.50
C MET A 134 -8.79 5.32 24.36
N SER A 135 -8.14 4.31 24.95
CA SER A 135 -6.95 4.45 25.77
C SER A 135 -5.69 4.05 25.00
N PHE A 136 -4.54 4.52 25.48
CA PHE A 136 -3.25 4.05 24.95
C PHE A 136 -3.10 2.55 25.14
N GLY A 137 -2.69 1.87 24.07
CA GLY A 137 -2.53 0.42 24.05
C GLY A 137 -3.79 -0.35 23.62
N ASP A 138 -4.93 0.32 23.44
CA ASP A 138 -6.10 -0.32 22.84
C ASP A 138 -5.78 -0.84 21.44
N VAL A 139 -6.30 -2.02 21.12
CA VAL A 139 -6.17 -2.63 19.80
C VAL A 139 -7.48 -2.41 19.05
N SER A 140 -7.41 -1.64 17.96
CA SER A 140 -8.55 -1.38 17.09
C SER A 140 -8.46 -2.18 15.80
N VAL A 141 -9.59 -2.76 15.38
CA VAL A 141 -9.73 -3.40 14.06
C VAL A 141 -10.70 -2.55 13.23
N PRO A 142 -10.24 -1.85 12.18
CA PRO A 142 -11.11 -0.99 11.41
C PRO A 142 -12.03 -1.81 10.49
N LYS A 143 -13.33 -1.52 10.53
CA LYS A 143 -14.31 -2.04 9.56
C LYS A 143 -14.25 -1.29 8.23
N LEU A 144 -13.96 0.01 8.30
CA LEU A 144 -13.90 0.94 7.18
C LEU A 144 -12.62 1.76 7.31
N VAL A 145 -12.04 2.15 6.18
CA VAL A 145 -10.93 3.11 6.12
C VAL A 145 -11.28 4.22 5.15
N ALA A 146 -10.85 5.45 5.42
CA ALA A 146 -11.08 6.60 4.53
C ALA A 146 -9.76 7.33 4.28
N TYR A 147 -9.62 7.91 3.09
CA TYR A 147 -8.52 8.81 2.82
C TYR A 147 -8.94 10.27 2.99
N THR A 148 -8.53 10.89 4.08
CA THR A 148 -8.95 12.25 4.44
C THR A 148 -8.06 13.36 3.88
N GLY A 149 -7.09 13.03 3.01
CA GLY A 149 -6.07 13.98 2.52
C GLY A 149 -6.31 14.51 1.10
N ALA A 150 -7.45 14.23 0.48
CA ALA A 150 -7.75 14.63 -0.89
C ALA A 150 -8.38 16.03 -0.91
N TRP A 151 -7.55 17.07 -1.00
CA TRP A 151 -8.00 18.46 -1.01
C TRP A 151 -7.49 19.21 -2.23
N THR A 152 -8.34 20.05 -2.82
CA THR A 152 -7.98 20.94 -3.92
C THR A 152 -8.33 22.38 -3.59
N TRP A 153 -7.38 23.30 -3.80
CA TRP A 153 -7.63 24.73 -3.71
C TRP A 153 -8.65 25.16 -4.77
N LYS A 154 -9.64 25.95 -4.36
CA LYS A 154 -10.56 26.60 -5.28
C LYS A 154 -9.91 27.84 -5.89
N LYS A 155 -10.41 28.23 -7.05
CA LYS A 155 -10.05 29.52 -7.65
C LYS A 155 -10.48 30.65 -6.72
N PHE A 156 -9.58 31.60 -6.46
CA PHE A 156 -9.87 32.76 -5.63
C PHE A 156 -11.13 33.49 -6.11
N LYS A 157 -12.03 33.84 -5.18
CA LYS A 157 -13.35 34.46 -5.43
C LYS A 157 -14.32 33.65 -6.30
N SER A 158 -14.13 32.33 -6.44
CA SER A 158 -15.15 31.45 -7.03
C SER A 158 -16.41 31.41 -6.17
N LEU A 159 -17.58 31.17 -6.78
CA LEU A 159 -18.84 31.00 -6.05
C LEU A 159 -18.73 29.89 -4.99
N LYS A 160 -19.40 30.11 -3.85
CA LYS A 160 -19.55 29.12 -2.79
C LYS A 160 -20.51 28.03 -3.29
N GLU A 161 -20.06 26.78 -3.31
CA GLU A 161 -20.80 25.70 -3.97
C GLU A 161 -21.26 24.61 -2.98
N SER A 162 -20.56 24.34 -1.87
CA SER A 162 -20.95 23.24 -0.96
C SER A 162 -20.50 23.38 0.51
N SER A 163 -21.06 22.50 1.36
CA SER A 163 -20.74 22.32 2.79
C SER A 163 -19.46 21.51 3.06
N THR A 164 -18.82 20.96 2.03
CA THR A 164 -17.56 20.20 2.09
C THR A 164 -16.32 21.08 1.90
N GLU A 165 -16.47 22.38 2.14
CA GLU A 165 -15.46 23.41 1.92
C GLU A 165 -14.77 23.79 3.24
N LEU A 166 -13.43 23.79 3.24
CA LEU A 166 -12.63 24.36 4.31
C LEU A 166 -12.20 25.77 3.89
N ASN A 167 -12.67 26.80 4.59
CA ASN A 167 -12.47 28.20 4.22
C ASN A 167 -11.37 28.87 5.06
N PHE A 168 -10.13 28.84 4.58
CA PHE A 168 -9.00 29.56 5.19
C PHE A 168 -9.15 31.07 5.07
N GLY A 169 -9.88 31.55 4.07
CA GLY A 169 -10.21 32.95 3.86
C GLY A 169 -10.84 33.61 5.09
N GLN A 170 -11.53 32.87 5.95
CA GLN A 170 -12.16 33.39 7.17
C GLN A 170 -11.21 33.53 8.37
N PHE A 171 -10.01 32.94 8.31
CA PHE A 171 -9.07 32.92 9.43
C PHE A 171 -8.05 34.04 9.30
N ASN A 172 -8.51 35.27 9.46
CA ASN A 172 -7.68 36.46 9.55
C ASN A 172 -7.85 37.09 10.93
N ILE A 173 -6.87 36.87 11.81
CA ILE A 173 -6.83 37.47 13.15
C ILE A 173 -5.74 38.55 13.13
N PRO A 174 -5.99 39.76 13.67
CA PRO A 174 -7.22 40.23 14.33
C PRO A 174 -8.24 40.89 13.38
N ASP A 175 -7.82 41.27 12.17
CA ASP A 175 -8.53 42.25 11.33
C ASP A 175 -9.72 41.69 10.54
N GLY A 176 -9.94 40.37 10.54
CA GLY A 176 -11.00 39.71 9.77
C GLY A 176 -10.83 39.85 8.25
N GLY A 177 -11.91 39.60 7.50
CA GLY A 177 -11.92 39.70 6.02
C GLY A 177 -11.39 38.46 5.30
N GLU A 178 -11.44 38.46 3.96
CA GLU A 178 -10.92 37.37 3.12
C GLU A 178 -9.41 37.48 2.89
N ASN A 179 -8.68 36.36 2.94
CA ASN A 179 -7.28 36.28 2.50
C ASN A 179 -7.13 35.53 1.17
N LEU A 180 -5.91 35.62 0.61
CA LEU A 180 -5.54 34.99 -0.66
C LEU A 180 -5.48 33.45 -0.62
N LEU A 181 -5.52 32.83 0.57
CA LEU A 181 -5.62 31.37 0.67
C LEU A 181 -7.02 30.93 0.21
N GLY A 182 -8.08 31.65 0.59
CA GLY A 182 -9.44 31.31 0.14
C GLY A 182 -9.92 29.96 0.69
N SER A 183 -10.43 29.08 -0.17
CA SER A 183 -11.06 27.82 0.26
C SER A 183 -10.48 26.58 -0.41
N LEU A 184 -10.48 25.46 0.31
CA LEU A 184 -10.29 24.12 -0.26
C LEU A 184 -11.59 23.35 -0.34
N LYS A 185 -11.68 22.49 -1.35
CA LYS A 185 -12.73 21.50 -1.52
C LYS A 185 -12.14 20.11 -1.32
N TYR A 186 -12.79 19.31 -0.47
CA TYR A 186 -12.49 17.89 -0.34
C TYR A 186 -12.95 17.11 -1.57
N ARG A 187 -12.20 16.07 -1.95
CA ARG A 187 -12.57 15.13 -3.01
C ARG A 187 -12.65 13.71 -2.46
N ASN A 188 -13.68 12.98 -2.86
CA ASN A 188 -13.75 11.54 -2.63
C ASN A 188 -12.70 10.82 -3.47
N GLU A 189 -12.39 9.57 -3.10
CA GLU A 189 -11.49 8.72 -3.87
C GLU A 189 -12.28 8.03 -5.00
N GLU A 190 -11.62 7.83 -6.14
CA GLU A 190 -12.17 7.07 -7.26
C GLU A 190 -11.84 5.59 -7.09
N LEU A 191 -12.86 4.76 -6.90
CA LEU A 191 -12.74 3.31 -6.75
C LEU A 191 -13.06 2.60 -8.06
N TYR A 192 -12.15 1.73 -8.49
CA TYR A 192 -12.31 0.88 -9.65
C TYR A 192 -12.51 -0.58 -9.21
N SER A 193 -13.57 -1.20 -9.71
CA SER A 193 -13.92 -2.59 -9.42
C SER A 193 -14.12 -3.38 -10.72
N VAL A 194 -13.74 -4.66 -10.72
CA VAL A 194 -13.91 -5.54 -11.89
C VAL A 194 -15.38 -5.60 -12.30
N GLY A 195 -15.68 -5.24 -13.55
CA GLY A 195 -17.03 -5.30 -14.11
C GLY A 195 -18.00 -4.21 -13.64
N LYS A 196 -17.53 -3.18 -12.94
CA LYS A 196 -18.34 -2.03 -12.50
C LYS A 196 -17.79 -0.71 -13.04
N PRO A 197 -18.63 0.32 -13.24
CA PRO A 197 -18.13 1.67 -13.50
C PRO A 197 -17.35 2.20 -12.29
N MET A 198 -16.51 3.21 -12.53
CA MET A 198 -15.84 3.95 -11.47
C MET A 198 -16.88 4.57 -10.52
N GLU A 199 -16.62 4.49 -9.23
CA GLU A 199 -17.46 5.04 -8.17
C GLU A 199 -16.65 5.96 -7.24
N GLU A 200 -17.19 7.13 -6.91
CA GLU A 200 -16.59 8.02 -5.91
C GLU A 200 -16.98 7.55 -4.50
N VAL A 201 -15.97 7.27 -3.66
CA VAL A 201 -16.18 6.74 -2.31
C VAL A 201 -15.41 7.53 -1.26
N PHE A 202 -16.02 7.67 -0.08
CA PHE A 202 -15.33 8.17 1.11
C PHE A 202 -14.81 7.01 1.96
N TRP A 203 -15.68 6.04 2.23
CA TRP A 203 -15.38 4.85 3.02
C TRP A 203 -15.03 3.66 2.12
N LEU A 204 -13.86 3.07 2.35
CA LEU A 204 -13.43 1.82 1.76
C LEU A 204 -13.64 0.69 2.77
N PRO A 205 -14.44 -0.34 2.45
CA PRO A 205 -14.65 -1.46 3.34
C PRO A 205 -13.42 -2.37 3.40
N VAL A 206 -13.12 -2.88 4.59
CA VAL A 206 -12.20 -4.01 4.78
C VAL A 206 -12.92 -5.31 4.43
N ASP A 207 -12.18 -6.32 3.96
CA ASP A 207 -12.76 -7.64 3.66
C ASP A 207 -13.52 -8.22 4.86
N SER A 208 -14.79 -8.59 4.63
CA SER A 208 -15.69 -8.99 5.70
C SER A 208 -15.31 -10.31 6.40
N ALA A 209 -14.65 -11.24 5.69
CA ALA A 209 -14.21 -12.49 6.28
C ALA A 209 -12.98 -12.26 7.18
N TRP A 210 -12.04 -11.46 6.71
CA TRP A 210 -10.86 -11.09 7.49
C TRP A 210 -11.22 -10.21 8.69
N PHE A 211 -12.16 -9.29 8.52
CA PHE A 211 -12.69 -8.47 9.61
C PHE A 211 -13.28 -9.35 10.72
N LYS A 212 -14.15 -10.32 10.38
CA LYS A 212 -14.72 -11.27 11.36
C LYS A 212 -13.67 -12.10 12.10
N ILE A 213 -12.60 -12.50 11.41
CA ILE A 213 -11.48 -13.22 12.04
C ILE A 213 -10.77 -12.31 13.04
N ALA A 214 -10.51 -11.06 12.65
CA ALA A 214 -9.84 -10.07 13.48
C ALA A 214 -10.69 -9.63 14.69
N GLU A 215 -12.03 -9.58 14.58
CA GLU A 215 -12.94 -9.34 15.71
C GLU A 215 -12.82 -10.43 16.80
N GLY A 216 -12.36 -11.63 16.45
CA GLY A 216 -12.11 -12.72 17.40
C GLY A 216 -10.84 -12.54 18.25
N LEU A 217 -10.06 -11.48 18.03
CA LEU A 217 -8.84 -11.20 18.80
C LEU A 217 -9.18 -10.92 20.27
N LYS A 218 -8.75 -11.82 21.16
CA LYS A 218 -8.80 -11.60 22.61
C LYS A 218 -7.50 -10.93 23.05
N THR A 219 -7.58 -9.68 23.51
CA THR A 219 -6.45 -9.00 24.15
C THR A 219 -6.22 -9.62 25.53
N MET A 220 -5.05 -10.25 25.75
CA MET A 220 -4.67 -10.64 27.11
C MET A 220 -4.34 -9.39 27.91
N GLN A 221 -4.99 -9.19 29.06
CA GLN A 221 -4.57 -8.15 30.00
C GLN A 221 -3.15 -8.47 30.46
N ASN A 222 -2.21 -7.56 30.22
CA ASN A 222 -0.83 -7.72 30.64
C ASN A 222 -0.76 -7.45 32.16
N THR A 223 -0.77 -8.51 32.98
CA THR A 223 -0.74 -8.43 34.46
C THR A 223 0.67 -8.13 35.01
N GLY A 224 1.49 -7.34 34.31
CA GLY A 224 2.93 -7.27 34.55
C GLY A 224 3.59 -5.88 34.54
N SER A 225 2.85 -4.80 34.46
CA SER A 225 3.41 -3.45 34.60
C SER A 225 2.32 -2.50 35.09
N SER A 226 2.61 -1.73 36.15
CA SER A 226 1.66 -0.84 36.83
C SER A 226 1.15 0.28 35.91
N PHE A 227 0.16 -0.02 35.09
CA PHE A 227 -0.81 0.92 34.56
C PHE A 227 -2.14 0.16 34.54
N SER A 228 -2.85 0.22 35.65
CA SER A 228 -4.25 -0.19 35.71
C SER A 228 -5.07 0.82 34.92
N GLU A 229 -5.70 0.38 33.84
CA GLU A 229 -7.16 0.39 33.66
C GLU A 229 -7.55 0.10 32.20
N ASN A 230 -8.40 -0.92 32.04
CA ASN A 230 -9.37 -1.11 30.97
C ASN A 230 -8.91 -0.99 29.50
N LEU A 231 -8.28 -2.05 28.99
CA LEU A 231 -8.24 -2.33 27.56
C LEU A 231 -9.53 -3.05 27.14
N ARG A 232 -10.40 -2.39 26.36
CA ARG A 232 -11.56 -3.01 25.71
C ARG A 232 -11.39 -2.88 24.20
N CYS A 233 -11.50 -4.00 23.49
CA CYS A 233 -11.81 -3.97 22.07
C CYS A 233 -13.25 -3.42 21.95
N GLN A 234 -13.40 -2.18 21.49
CA GLN A 234 -14.70 -1.57 21.21
C GLN A 234 -14.90 -1.44 19.70
N GLN A 235 -16.14 -1.76 19.29
CA GLN A 235 -16.64 -1.96 17.93
C GLN A 235 -16.73 -0.66 17.12
#